data_AF-A0A072NP64-F1
#
_entry.id   AF-A0A072NP64-F1
#
_cell.length_a   1.000
_cell.length_b   1.000
_cell.length_c   1.000
_cell.angle_alpha   90.00
_cell.angle_beta   90.00
_cell.angle_gamma   90.00
#
_symmetry.space_group_name_H-M   'P 1'
#
loop_
_entity.id
_entity.type
_entity.pdbx_description
1 polymer ?
#
loop_
_entity_poly.entity_id
_entity_poly.type
_entity_poly.pdbx_seq_one_letter_code
_entity_poly.pdbx_strand_id
1 'polypeptide(L)'
;MNELQSKGFVHVGVHFVKLLVKNNGEKAVSSPNNLHQDGEPFTFAHLIKRENVVGAINAIATPKNAGKTLSEVDKQELHATFEISNPLDSYGVYDPLVSHYVSPIEKGIKDKPGERSVILIDFQPTVVADIDENKNVLDLKQMVVD
;
A
#
# COMPACT_ATOMS: atom_id res chain seq x y z
N MET A 1 29.78 12.24 -6.72
CA MET A 1 28.43 11.67 -6.72
C MET A 1 28.41 10.60 -7.79
N ASN A 2 28.48 9.32 -7.41
CA ASN A 2 28.32 8.23 -8.38
C ASN A 2 26.82 7.94 -8.48
N GLU A 3 26.23 8.34 -9.61
CA GLU A 3 24.92 7.85 -10.03
C GLU A 3 25.06 6.38 -10.44
N LEU A 4 24.90 5.47 -9.48
CA LEU A 4 24.41 4.14 -9.80
C LEU A 4 22.89 4.24 -9.85
N GLN A 5 22.35 4.65 -10.99
CA GLN A 5 20.99 4.24 -11.34
C GLN A 5 21.03 2.72 -11.50
N SER A 6 20.74 1.99 -10.43
CA SER A 6 20.59 0.54 -10.49
C SER A 6 19.41 0.25 -11.42
N LYS A 7 19.69 -0.29 -12.61
CA LYS A 7 18.69 -1.01 -13.40
C LYS A 7 18.27 -2.24 -12.58
N GLY A 8 17.27 -2.08 -11.73
CA GLY A 8 16.72 -3.12 -10.89
C GLY A 8 15.36 -3.58 -11.43
N PHE A 9 15.05 -4.86 -11.26
CA PHE A 9 13.69 -5.34 -11.45
C PHE A 9 12.81 -4.85 -10.31
N VAL A 10 11.54 -4.59 -10.62
CA VAL A 10 10.53 -4.20 -9.64
C VAL A 10 9.43 -5.25 -9.69
N HIS A 11 9.08 -5.79 -8.53
CA HIS A 11 7.87 -6.56 -8.36
C HIS A 11 6.69 -5.59 -8.22
N VAL A 12 5.63 -5.83 -8.98
CA VAL A 12 4.42 -4.99 -8.98
C VAL A 12 3.24 -5.85 -8.55
N GLY A 13 2.71 -5.59 -7.35
CA GLY A 13 1.43 -6.14 -6.91
C GLY A 13 0.28 -5.34 -7.49
N VAL A 14 -0.81 -6.04 -7.86
CA VAL A 14 -2.05 -5.41 -8.34
C VAL A 14 -3.23 -6.07 -7.63
N HIS A 15 -3.91 -5.30 -6.80
CA HIS A 15 -4.99 -5.78 -5.93
C HIS A 15 -6.31 -5.13 -6.30
N PHE A 16 -7.32 -5.93 -6.61
CA PHE A 16 -8.69 -5.45 -6.83
C PHE A 16 -9.48 -5.60 -5.54
N VAL A 17 -9.81 -4.48 -4.90
CA VAL A 17 -10.51 -4.47 -3.61
C VAL A 17 -11.88 -3.85 -3.78
N LYS A 18 -12.92 -4.56 -3.31
CA LYS A 18 -14.30 -4.07 -3.23
C LYS A 18 -14.80 -4.14 -1.80
N LEU A 19 -15.28 -3.01 -1.30
CA LEU A 19 -16.15 -2.94 -0.13
C LEU A 19 -17.60 -2.83 -0.63
N LEU A 20 -18.48 -3.66 -0.08
CA LEU A 20 -19.90 -3.74 -0.47
C LEU A 20 -20.76 -3.81 0.79
N VAL A 21 -21.82 -2.99 0.82
CA VAL A 21 -22.84 -2.97 1.87
C VAL A 21 -24.21 -3.05 1.23
N LYS A 22 -25.02 -4.04 1.61
CA LYS A 22 -26.34 -4.29 0.99
C LYS A 22 -27.47 -3.74 1.85
N ASN A 23 -27.33 -3.84 3.17
CA ASN A 23 -28.37 -3.52 4.13
C ASN A 23 -28.08 -2.23 4.89
N ASN A 24 -29.14 -1.56 5.37
CA ASN A 24 -28.98 -0.38 6.22
C ASN A 24 -28.38 -0.82 7.57
N GLY A 25 -27.41 -0.04 8.08
CA GLY A 25 -26.68 -0.36 9.32
C GLY A 25 -25.54 -1.37 9.16
N GLU A 26 -25.37 -1.97 7.98
CA GLU A 26 -24.21 -2.79 7.66
C GLU A 26 -22.97 -1.92 7.44
N LYS A 27 -21.81 -2.40 7.90
CA LYS A 27 -20.50 -1.79 7.64
C LYS A 27 -19.59 -2.77 6.92
N ALA A 28 -18.93 -2.31 5.86
CA ALA A 28 -17.82 -3.04 5.25
C ALA A 28 -16.51 -2.37 5.66
N VAL A 29 -15.54 -3.18 6.11
CA VAL A 29 -14.27 -2.73 6.68
C VAL A 29 -13.10 -3.29 5.88
N SER A 30 -12.03 -2.52 5.77
CA SER A 30 -10.73 -3.04 5.32
C SER A 30 -10.03 -3.76 6.46
N SER A 31 -9.14 -4.70 6.12
CA SER A 31 -8.24 -5.34 7.08
C SER A 31 -6.80 -4.95 6.75
N PRO A 32 -6.05 -4.36 7.70
CA PRO A 32 -6.49 -4.03 9.05
C PRO A 32 -7.39 -2.78 9.10
N ASN A 33 -8.29 -2.72 10.10
CA ASN A 33 -9.21 -1.58 10.31
C ASN A 33 -8.63 -0.56 11.31
N ASN A 34 -7.36 -0.21 11.13
CA ASN A 34 -6.62 0.79 11.90
C ASN A 34 -5.53 1.41 11.01
N LEU A 35 -4.82 2.42 11.49
CA LEU A 35 -3.65 2.92 10.79
C LEU A 35 -2.59 1.82 10.69
N HIS A 36 -2.02 1.63 9.52
CA HIS A 36 -1.04 0.57 9.25
C HIS A 36 -0.04 1.01 8.19
N GLN A 37 0.96 0.15 8.01
CA GLN A 37 1.91 0.14 6.92
C GLN A 37 1.69 -1.18 6.16
N ASP A 38 1.75 -1.13 4.84
CA ASP A 38 1.49 -2.31 3.99
C ASP A 38 2.70 -3.24 3.94
N GLY A 39 3.91 -2.68 4.07
CA GLY A 39 5.18 -3.40 4.03
C GLY A 39 5.93 -3.25 2.69
N GLU A 40 5.21 -2.98 1.60
CA GLU A 40 5.81 -2.59 0.32
C GLU A 40 6.18 -1.09 0.32
N PRO A 41 7.36 -0.69 -0.21
CA PRO A 41 7.82 0.69 -0.13
C PRO A 41 6.86 1.74 -0.69
N PHE A 42 6.18 1.43 -1.80
CA PHE A 42 5.25 2.35 -2.43
C PHE A 42 3.94 1.64 -2.70
N THR A 43 2.83 2.24 -2.27
CA THR A 43 1.47 1.77 -2.58
C THR A 43 0.67 2.92 -3.15
N PHE A 44 -0.07 2.65 -4.21
CA PHE A 44 -1.00 3.58 -4.85
C PHE A 44 -2.41 3.02 -4.80
N ALA A 45 -3.37 3.85 -4.43
CA ALA A 45 -4.79 3.51 -4.47
C ALA A 45 -5.49 4.32 -5.56
N HIS A 46 -6.14 3.64 -6.49
CA HIS A 46 -6.89 4.24 -7.59
C HIS A 46 -8.38 3.92 -7.42
N LEU A 47 -9.22 4.95 -7.27
CA LEU A 47 -10.66 4.73 -7.19
C LEU A 47 -11.21 4.28 -8.54
N ILE A 48 -11.91 3.14 -8.57
CA ILE A 48 -12.62 2.68 -9.78
C ILE A 48 -14.09 3.03 -9.69
N LYS A 49 -14.69 2.82 -8.52
CA LYS A 49 -16.11 3.07 -8.32
C LYS A 49 -16.42 3.49 -6.89
N ARG A 50 -17.27 4.51 -6.76
CA ARG A 50 -17.88 4.93 -5.48
C ARG A 50 -19.35 5.19 -5.76
N GLU A 51 -20.23 4.40 -5.16
CA GLU A 51 -21.66 4.51 -5.41
C GLU A 51 -22.46 4.22 -4.14
N ASN A 52 -23.35 5.14 -3.77
CA ASN A 52 -24.26 5.00 -2.63
C ASN A 52 -23.56 4.57 -1.32
N VAL A 53 -22.44 5.20 -1.00
CA VAL A 53 -21.70 4.96 0.24
C VAL A 53 -21.49 6.26 1.03
N VAL A 54 -21.45 6.12 2.35
CA VAL A 54 -20.93 7.13 3.29
C VAL A 54 -19.67 6.54 3.94
N GLY A 55 -18.69 7.39 4.28
CA GLY A 55 -17.40 6.95 4.85
C GLY A 55 -16.33 6.72 3.79
N ALA A 56 -15.48 5.71 3.97
CA ALA A 56 -14.22 5.56 3.22
C ALA A 56 -13.34 6.82 3.23
N ILE A 57 -13.23 7.43 4.41
CA ILE A 57 -12.29 8.52 4.68
C ILE A 57 -10.90 7.91 4.75
N ASN A 58 -9.98 8.39 3.93
CA ASN A 58 -8.57 8.05 4.02
C ASN A 58 -7.90 8.97 5.02
N ALA A 59 -6.99 8.44 5.82
CA ALA A 59 -6.15 9.21 6.73
C ALA A 59 -4.69 8.79 6.56
N ILE A 60 -3.79 9.77 6.53
CA ILE A 60 -2.34 9.58 6.45
C ILE A 60 -1.74 10.23 7.68
N ALA A 61 -0.89 9.51 8.41
CA ALA A 61 -0.27 9.96 9.65
C ALA A 61 1.20 9.55 9.72
N THR A 62 1.91 9.99 10.75
CA THR A 62 3.28 9.52 11.00
C THR A 62 3.30 8.00 11.32
N PRO A 63 4.41 7.28 11.05
CA PRO A 63 4.50 5.83 11.25
C PRO A 63 4.21 5.34 12.67
N LYS A 64 4.53 6.15 13.71
CA LYS A 64 4.31 5.80 15.13
C LYS A 64 2.83 5.58 15.50
N ASN A 65 1.90 5.92 14.60
CA ASN A 65 0.48 5.70 14.80
C ASN A 65 -0.03 4.38 14.22
N ALA A 66 0.83 3.56 13.60
CA ALA A 66 0.48 2.21 13.20
C ALA A 66 -0.10 1.42 14.40
N GLY A 67 -1.17 0.66 14.15
CA GLY A 67 -1.94 -0.07 15.15
C GLY A 67 -3.07 0.73 15.81
N LYS A 68 -3.06 2.07 15.73
CA LYS A 68 -4.08 2.94 16.34
C LYS A 68 -5.29 3.13 15.45
N THR A 69 -6.46 3.25 16.06
CA THR A 69 -7.67 3.75 15.38
C THR A 69 -7.55 5.26 15.14
N LEU A 70 -8.31 5.78 14.17
CA LEU A 70 -8.28 7.21 13.84
C LEU A 70 -8.63 8.11 15.04
N SER A 71 -9.49 7.64 15.96
CA SER A 71 -9.86 8.38 17.18
C SER A 71 -8.75 8.47 18.23
N GLU A 72 -7.74 7.60 18.15
CA GLU A 72 -6.60 7.56 19.08
C GLU A 72 -5.41 8.39 18.59
N VAL A 73 -5.47 8.93 17.37
CA VAL A 73 -4.41 9.73 16.76
C VAL A 73 -4.63 11.20 17.05
N ASP A 74 -3.61 11.90 17.55
CA ASP A 74 -3.64 13.36 17.67
C ASP A 74 -3.73 13.99 16.28
N LYS A 75 -4.60 15.00 16.14
CA LYS A 75 -4.77 15.74 14.88
C LYS A 75 -3.47 16.34 14.36
N GLN A 76 -2.54 16.70 15.23
CA GLN A 76 -1.23 17.25 14.84
C GLN A 76 -0.33 16.22 14.15
N GLU A 77 -0.61 14.93 14.34
CA GLU A 77 0.14 13.81 13.77
C GLU A 77 -0.49 13.28 12.47
N LEU A 78 -1.65 13.83 12.08
CA LEU A 78 -2.29 13.56 10.80
C LEU A 78 -1.69 14.47 9.72
N HIS A 79 -1.07 13.87 8.72
CA HIS A 79 -0.60 14.57 7.53
C HIS A 79 -1.77 14.97 6.63
N ALA A 80 -2.77 14.10 6.50
CA ALA A 80 -3.94 14.34 5.67
C ALA A 80 -5.14 13.51 6.11
N THR A 81 -6.34 14.02 5.81
CA THR A 81 -7.60 13.28 5.91
C THR A 81 -8.50 13.70 4.75
N PHE A 82 -8.94 12.74 3.92
CA PHE A 82 -9.65 13.06 2.67
C PHE A 82 -10.48 11.89 2.15
N GLU A 83 -11.43 12.20 1.28
CA GLU A 83 -12.15 11.21 0.48
C GLU A 83 -11.73 11.33 -0.99
N ILE A 84 -11.53 10.19 -1.64
CA ILE A 84 -11.47 10.10 -3.10
C ILE A 84 -12.88 9.76 -3.62
N SER A 85 -13.36 10.47 -4.64
CA SER A 85 -14.79 10.47 -4.99
C SER A 85 -15.07 10.21 -6.47
N ASN A 86 -14.23 10.71 -7.37
CA ASN A 86 -14.38 10.54 -8.80
C ASN A 86 -13.58 9.33 -9.29
N PRO A 87 -14.03 8.65 -10.35
CA PRO A 87 -13.23 7.61 -10.98
C PRO A 87 -11.82 8.11 -11.30
N LEU A 88 -10.83 7.29 -10.97
CA LEU A 88 -9.39 7.53 -11.08
C LEU A 88 -8.82 8.61 -10.15
N ASP A 89 -9.60 9.18 -9.23
CA ASP A 89 -9.01 9.87 -8.08
C ASP A 89 -8.06 8.91 -7.38
N SER A 90 -6.83 9.37 -7.16
CA SER A 90 -5.73 8.53 -6.76
C SER A 90 -4.88 9.19 -5.69
N TYR A 91 -4.28 8.36 -4.84
CA TYR A 91 -3.19 8.79 -3.96
C TYR A 91 -2.13 7.70 -3.90
N GLY A 92 -0.93 8.10 -3.50
CA GLY A 92 0.17 7.19 -3.24
C GLY A 92 0.80 7.49 -1.90
N VAL A 93 1.39 6.47 -1.29
CA VAL A 93 2.18 6.58 -0.07
C VAL A 93 3.57 6.04 -0.32
N TYR A 94 4.56 6.66 0.31
CA TYR A 94 5.84 6.03 0.56
C TYR A 94 5.77 5.42 1.95
N ASP A 95 5.43 4.14 1.99
CA ASP A 95 5.00 3.39 3.18
C ASP A 95 5.97 3.56 4.37
N PRO A 96 7.31 3.54 4.21
CA PRO A 96 8.24 3.71 5.33
C PRO A 96 8.13 5.04 6.10
N LEU A 97 7.55 6.08 5.49
CA LEU A 97 7.45 7.41 6.10
C LEU A 97 6.06 7.76 6.63
N VAL A 98 5.06 6.91 6.43
CA VAL A 98 3.70 7.17 6.89
C VAL A 98 3.05 5.92 7.50
N SER A 99 1.91 6.11 8.12
CA SER A 99 0.90 5.06 8.27
C SER A 99 -0.40 5.56 7.64
N HIS A 100 -1.20 4.67 7.09
CA HIS A 100 -2.45 5.01 6.43
C HIS A 100 -3.62 4.17 6.89
N TYR A 101 -4.80 4.69 6.65
CA TYR A 101 -6.06 4.09 7.04
C TYR A 101 -7.14 4.47 6.04
N VAL A 102 -8.11 3.58 5.85
CA VAL A 102 -9.39 3.90 5.22
C VAL A 102 -10.54 3.50 6.14
N SER A 103 -11.44 4.43 6.41
CA SER A 103 -12.59 4.16 7.28
C SER A 103 -13.53 3.14 6.66
N PRO A 104 -14.34 2.45 7.49
CA PRO A 104 -15.46 1.66 7.00
C PRO A 104 -16.35 2.44 6.05
N ILE A 105 -17.06 1.71 5.20
CA ILE A 105 -18.20 2.25 4.43
C ILE A 105 -19.52 1.80 5.05
N GLU A 106 -20.51 2.66 4.93
CA GLU A 106 -21.91 2.41 5.24
C GLU A 106 -22.76 2.68 4.00
N LYS A 107 -23.94 2.04 3.93
CA LYS A 107 -24.87 2.22 2.82
C LYS A 107 -25.44 3.64 2.85
N GLY A 108 -25.45 4.31 1.70
CA GLY A 108 -26.08 5.61 1.54
C GLY A 108 -27.60 5.54 1.48
N ILE A 109 -28.25 6.68 1.28
CA ILE A 109 -29.71 6.84 1.37
C ILE A 109 -30.49 6.20 0.22
N LYS A 110 -29.83 5.83 -0.89
CA LYS A 110 -30.53 5.28 -2.06
C LYS A 110 -30.91 3.83 -1.78
N ASP A 111 -32.06 3.40 -2.31
CA ASP A 111 -32.53 2.02 -2.20
C ASP A 111 -31.80 1.07 -3.18
N LYS A 112 -30.49 0.95 -2.99
CA LYS A 112 -29.59 0.04 -3.71
C LYS A 112 -28.33 -0.22 -2.88
N PRO A 113 -27.57 -1.30 -3.13
CA PRO A 113 -26.31 -1.51 -2.42
C PRO A 113 -25.34 -0.32 -2.54
N GLY A 114 -24.55 -0.11 -1.50
CA GLY A 114 -23.41 0.80 -1.52
C GLY A 114 -22.14 0.05 -1.86
N GLU A 115 -21.33 0.57 -2.78
CA GLU A 115 -20.02 0.00 -3.08
C GLU A 115 -18.92 1.04 -3.22
N ARG A 116 -17.72 0.63 -2.82
CA ARG A 116 -16.47 1.30 -3.13
C ARG A 116 -15.48 0.26 -3.66
N SER A 117 -14.92 0.51 -4.84
CA SER A 117 -13.92 -0.37 -5.46
C SER A 117 -12.68 0.41 -5.80
N VAL A 118 -11.53 -0.13 -5.42
CA VAL A 118 -10.21 0.45 -5.69
C VAL A 118 -9.29 -0.60 -6.31
N ILE A 119 -8.35 -0.14 -7.13
CA ILE A 119 -7.17 -0.93 -7.47
C ILE A 119 -6.03 -0.40 -6.60
N LEU A 120 -5.38 -1.29 -5.86
CA LEU A 120 -4.11 -0.98 -5.22
C LEU A 120 -2.98 -1.49 -6.11
N ILE A 121 -1.95 -0.68 -6.29
CA ILE A 121 -0.72 -1.05 -6.99
C ILE A 121 0.44 -0.75 -6.07
N ASP A 122 1.17 -1.79 -5.69
CA ASP A 122 2.37 -1.69 -4.88
C ASP A 122 3.63 -1.99 -5.71
N PHE A 123 4.74 -1.41 -5.29
CA PHE A 123 6.04 -1.56 -5.95
C PHE A 123 7.10 -1.92 -4.92
N GLN A 124 7.77 -3.05 -5.15
CA GLN A 124 8.88 -3.50 -4.33
C GLN A 124 10.13 -3.77 -5.19
N PRO A 125 11.29 -3.19 -4.85
CA PRO A 125 12.55 -3.56 -5.50
C PRO A 125 12.80 -5.06 -5.36
N THR A 126 13.09 -5.74 -6.46
CA THR A 126 13.57 -7.13 -6.41
C THR A 126 15.07 -7.11 -6.18
N VAL A 127 15.53 -7.72 -5.08
CA VAL A 127 16.95 -8.01 -4.91
C VAL A 127 17.29 -9.17 -5.82
N VAL A 128 17.99 -8.90 -6.93
CA VAL A 128 18.66 -9.96 -7.68
C VAL A 128 19.88 -10.34 -6.84
N ALA A 129 19.95 -11.58 -6.37
CA ALA A 129 21.19 -12.08 -5.79
C ALA A 129 22.25 -12.03 -6.90
N ASP A 130 23.38 -11.35 -6.67
CA ASP A 130 24.52 -11.40 -7.56
C ASP A 130 25.00 -12.86 -7.64
N ILE A 131 24.75 -13.52 -8.77
CA ILE A 131 25.15 -14.93 -9.00
C ILE A 131 26.60 -15.00 -9.52
N ASP A 132 27.48 -14.07 -9.11
CA ASP A 132 28.84 -13.98 -9.67
C ASP A 132 29.94 -13.85 -8.60
N GLU A 133 29.91 -14.70 -7.57
CA GLU A 133 31.06 -14.96 -6.67
C GLU A 133 31.49 -16.43 -6.65
N ASN A 134 31.51 -17.12 -7.79
CA ASN A 134 32.15 -18.44 -7.89
C ASN A 134 32.94 -18.66 -9.20
N LYS A 135 33.71 -17.66 -9.61
CA LYS A 135 34.84 -17.84 -10.56
C LYS A 135 36.17 -17.82 -9.83
N ASN A 136 36.39 -18.77 -8.93
CA ASN A 136 37.73 -19.18 -8.46
C ASN A 136 37.95 -20.67 -8.74
N VAL A 137 37.68 -21.10 -9.98
CA VAL A 137 38.15 -22.39 -10.53
C VAL A 137 39.30 -22.11 -11.49
N LEU A 138 40.35 -21.43 -11.01
CA LEU A 138 41.62 -21.28 -11.71
C LEU A 138 42.74 -21.11 -10.67
N ASP A 139 42.96 -22.14 -9.84
CA ASP A 139 44.27 -22.30 -9.17
C ASP A 139 44.68 -23.76 -8.95
N LEU A 140 44.36 -24.62 -9.92
CA LEU A 140 44.83 -26.02 -9.97
C LEU A 140 46.12 -26.18 -10.80
N LYS A 141 46.95 -25.13 -10.93
CA LYS A 141 48.22 -25.20 -11.67
C LYS A 141 49.36 -24.42 -10.99
N GLN A 142 49.66 -24.67 -9.73
CA GLN A 142 51.02 -24.38 -9.22
C GLN A 142 51.35 -25.15 -7.94
N MET A 143 51.34 -26.48 -7.97
CA MET A 143 52.02 -27.28 -6.93
C MET A 143 52.35 -28.69 -7.45
N VAL A 144 53.26 -28.76 -8.42
CA VAL A 144 54.18 -29.89 -8.61
C VAL A 144 55.55 -29.29 -8.95
N VAL A 145 56.60 -29.89 -8.37
CA VAL A 145 58.06 -29.67 -8.55
C VAL A 145 58.62 -28.59 -7.60
N ASP A 146 59.48 -28.86 -6.61
CA ASP A 146 60.46 -29.94 -6.39
C ASP A 146 60.24 -30.76 -5.09
#